data_AF-A0AAU0NL00-F1
#
_entry.id   AF-A0AAU0NL00-F1
#
_cell.length_a   1.000
_cell.length_b   1.000
_cell.length_c   1.000
_cell.angle_alpha   90.00
_cell.angle_beta   90.00
_cell.angle_gamma   90.00
#
_symmetry.space_group_name_H-M   'P 1'
#
loop_
_entity.id
_entity.type
_entity.pdbx_description
1 polymer ?
#
loop_
_entity_poly.entity_id
_entity_poly.type
_entity_poly.pdbx_seq_one_letter_code
_entity_poly.pdbx_strand_id
1 'polypeptide(L)'
;MYCYTHVNQFTCVFNELQLWTHISSDHPNFLKTVAKLSGVNLPAPMVNNLNSIHRMFSKLHNDVMYLKRIVNSNPTLYARNIANVRRLIDEFILHDRHALSFYPQLLRHGRGNAAWQELVKHIIDEQNFMLELFTNLRQQIR
;
A
#
# COMPACT_ATOMS: atom_id res chain seq x y z
N MET A 1 9.37 2.76 10.62
CA MET A 1 10.72 3.18 11.00
C MET A 1 11.26 3.96 9.82
N TYR A 2 11.18 5.28 9.83
CA TYR A 2 11.52 6.12 8.69
C TYR A 2 12.96 5.86 8.22
N CYS A 3 13.14 5.51 6.93
CA CYS A 3 14.45 5.41 6.30
C CYS A 3 15.14 6.77 6.32
N TYR A 4 15.83 7.09 7.41
CA TYR A 4 16.61 8.33 7.50
C TYR A 4 17.84 8.19 6.60
N THR A 5 17.85 9.09 5.61
CA THR A 5 19.00 9.69 4.92
C THR A 5 19.76 8.97 3.80
N HIS A 6 20.02 7.66 3.76
CA HIS A 6 20.66 7.07 2.55
C HIS A 6 20.35 5.57 2.36
N VAL A 7 19.91 5.17 1.14
CA VAL A 7 19.79 3.74 0.75
C VAL A 7 21.18 3.12 0.59
N ASN A 8 21.83 2.79 1.70
CA ASN A 8 23.06 2.00 1.67
C ASN A 8 22.77 0.50 1.59
N GLN A 9 21.57 0.07 2.01
CA GLN A 9 21.08 -1.32 1.96
C GLN A 9 19.53 -1.39 1.82
N PHE A 10 19.01 -2.24 0.92
CA PHE A 10 17.61 -2.46 0.54
C PHE A 10 16.82 -3.04 1.70
N THR A 11 17.47 -3.42 2.80
CA THR A 11 16.81 -3.80 4.05
C THR A 11 15.75 -2.78 4.44
N CYS A 12 16.05 -1.48 4.35
CA CYS A 12 15.07 -0.45 4.65
C CYS A 12 13.91 -0.46 3.64
N VAL A 13 14.23 -0.49 2.35
CA VAL A 13 13.23 -0.54 1.26
C VAL A 13 12.31 -1.76 1.38
N PHE A 14 12.86 -2.94 1.68
CA PHE A 14 12.10 -4.16 1.87
C PHE A 14 11.23 -4.12 3.13
N ASN A 15 11.71 -3.51 4.21
CA ASN A 15 10.90 -3.35 5.42
C ASN A 15 9.72 -2.43 5.18
N GLU A 16 9.93 -1.30 4.50
CA GLU A 16 8.84 -0.39 4.12
C GLU A 16 7.89 -1.05 3.12
N LEU A 17 8.40 -1.69 2.06
CA LEU A 17 7.55 -2.44 1.11
C LEU A 17 6.73 -3.51 1.83
N GLN A 18 7.35 -4.31 2.71
CA GLN A 18 6.64 -5.35 3.45
C GLN A 18 5.54 -4.76 4.32
N LEU A 19 5.84 -3.72 5.09
CA LEU A 19 4.90 -3.07 6.00
C LEU A 19 3.72 -2.48 5.23
N TRP A 20 4.00 -1.61 4.26
CA TRP A 20 2.96 -0.85 3.59
C TRP A 20 2.13 -1.68 2.63
N THR A 21 2.70 -2.72 1.99
CA THR A 21 1.88 -3.66 1.21
C THR A 21 0.92 -4.45 2.10
N HIS A 22 1.34 -4.82 3.30
CA HIS A 22 0.49 -5.51 4.26
C HIS A 22 -0.65 -4.60 4.74
N ILE A 23 -0.32 -3.42 5.27
CA ILE A 23 -1.28 -2.42 5.74
C ILE A 23 -2.29 -2.07 4.63
N SER A 24 -1.80 -1.76 3.43
CA SER A 24 -2.65 -1.42 2.28
C SER A 24 -3.55 -2.57 1.83
N SER A 25 -3.12 -3.82 2.03
CA SER A 25 -3.95 -4.99 1.76
C SER A 25 -5.09 -5.13 2.77
N ASP A 26 -4.92 -4.66 4.00
CA ASP A 26 -5.93 -4.75 5.05
C ASP A 26 -6.95 -3.60 5.01
N HIS A 27 -6.55 -2.41 4.55
CA HIS A 27 -7.42 -1.23 4.41
C HIS A 27 -8.79 -1.54 3.78
N PRO A 28 -8.90 -2.31 2.69
CA PRO A 28 -10.21 -2.59 2.10
C PRO A 28 -11.10 -3.48 2.97
N ASN A 29 -10.53 -4.42 3.73
CA ASN A 29 -11.27 -5.26 4.66
C ASN A 29 -11.72 -4.47 5.88
N PHE A 30 -10.86 -3.59 6.38
CA PHE A 30 -11.20 -2.64 7.43
C PHE A 30 -12.36 -1.74 6.99
N LEU A 31 -12.28 -1.12 5.82
CA LEU A 31 -13.32 -0.24 5.27
C LEU A 31 -14.66 -0.96 5.12
N LYS A 32 -14.67 -2.20 4.59
CA LYS A 32 -15.91 -3.00 4.51
C LYS A 32 -16.51 -3.28 5.91
N THR A 33 -15.65 -3.59 6.88
CA THR A 33 -16.08 -3.88 8.26
C THR A 33 -16.67 -2.65 8.92
N VAL A 34 -15.97 -1.52 8.87
CA VAL A 34 -16.42 -0.24 9.44
C VAL A 34 -17.71 0.22 8.77
N ALA A 35 -17.82 0.08 7.44
CA ALA A 35 -19.04 0.43 6.73
C ALA A 35 -20.24 -0.36 7.27
N LYS A 36 -20.08 -1.68 7.45
CA LYS A 36 -21.12 -2.55 8.02
C LYS A 36 -21.49 -2.14 9.46
N LEU A 37 -20.50 -1.89 10.31
CA LEU A 37 -20.72 -1.50 11.71
C LEU A 37 -21.36 -0.11 11.85
N SER A 38 -21.11 0.76 10.88
CA SER A 38 -21.56 2.16 10.88
C SER A 38 -22.86 2.38 10.11
N GLY A 39 -23.51 1.31 9.64
CA GLY A 39 -24.74 1.38 8.84
C GLY A 39 -24.55 1.99 7.44
N VAL A 40 -23.32 2.05 6.94
CA VAL A 40 -22.99 2.57 5.60
C VAL A 40 -23.08 1.41 4.60
N ASN A 41 -24.20 1.32 3.88
CA ASN A 41 -24.42 0.25 2.91
C ASN A 41 -23.65 0.54 1.61
N LEU A 42 -22.48 -0.08 1.44
CA LEU A 42 -21.68 0.06 0.22
C LEU A 42 -22.30 -0.71 -0.96
N PRO A 43 -22.46 -0.09 -2.14
CA PRO A 43 -22.97 -0.77 -3.32
C PRO A 43 -21.94 -1.77 -3.86
N ALA A 44 -22.42 -2.80 -4.57
CA ALA A 44 -21.58 -3.89 -5.08
C ALA A 44 -20.34 -3.42 -5.89
N PRO A 45 -20.42 -2.38 -6.75
CA PRO A 45 -19.23 -1.87 -7.45
C PRO A 45 -18.14 -1.35 -6.51
N MET A 46 -18.50 -0.68 -5.41
CA MET A 46 -17.53 -0.20 -4.41
C MET A 46 -16.89 -1.37 -3.64
N VAL A 47 -17.70 -2.36 -3.25
CA VAL A 47 -17.20 -3.58 -2.59
C VAL A 47 -16.25 -4.33 -3.52
N ASN A 48 -16.58 -4.43 -4.81
CA ASN A 48 -15.73 -5.07 -5.80
C ASN A 48 -14.40 -4.34 -5.99
N ASN A 49 -14.41 -3.01 -5.99
CA ASN A 49 -13.17 -2.24 -6.10
C ASN A 49 -12.30 -2.38 -4.84
N LEU A 50 -12.90 -2.37 -3.64
CA LEU A 50 -12.21 -2.71 -2.39
C LEU A 50 -11.57 -4.10 -2.44
N ASN A 51 -12.30 -5.11 -2.93
CA ASN A 51 -11.77 -6.45 -3.13
C ASN A 51 -10.63 -6.49 -4.15
N SER A 52 -10.69 -5.65 -5.19
CA SER A 52 -9.60 -5.53 -6.18
C SER A 52 -8.34 -4.95 -5.55
N ILE A 53 -8.47 -3.83 -4.82
CA ILE A 53 -7.35 -3.19 -4.11
C ILE A 53 -6.71 -4.18 -3.13
N HIS A 54 -7.51 -4.91 -2.35
CA HIS A 54 -7.00 -5.94 -1.44
C HIS A 54 -6.16 -6.98 -2.18
N ARG A 55 -6.67 -7.54 -3.29
CA ARG A 55 -5.94 -8.56 -4.07
C ARG A 55 -4.65 -8.01 -4.66
N MET A 56 -4.64 -6.77 -5.16
CA MET A 56 -3.46 -6.13 -5.73
C MET A 56 -2.35 -6.01 -4.68
N PHE A 57 -2.65 -5.47 -3.50
CA PHE A 57 -1.67 -5.33 -2.43
C PHE A 57 -1.27 -6.66 -1.78
N SER A 58 -2.20 -7.61 -1.60
CA SER A 58 -1.87 -8.96 -1.11
C SER A 58 -0.91 -9.70 -2.04
N LYS A 59 -1.12 -9.59 -3.35
CA LYS A 59 -0.20 -10.17 -4.34
C LYS A 59 1.17 -9.50 -4.25
N LEU A 60 1.20 -8.16 -4.24
CA LEU A 60 2.45 -7.41 -4.15
C LEU A 60 3.21 -7.71 -2.85
N HIS A 61 2.50 -7.87 -1.73
CA HIS A 61 3.09 -8.28 -0.46
C HIS A 61 3.81 -9.63 -0.55
N ASN A 62 3.18 -10.61 -1.18
CA ASN A 62 3.80 -11.92 -1.39
C ASN A 62 5.04 -11.84 -2.29
N ASP A 63 5.00 -11.02 -3.35
CA ASP A 63 6.13 -10.80 -4.25
C ASP A 63 7.31 -10.12 -3.52
N VAL A 64 7.01 -9.15 -2.64
CA VAL A 64 7.99 -8.49 -1.76
C VAL A 64 8.63 -9.50 -0.80
N MET A 65 7.81 -10.31 -0.12
CA MET A 65 8.29 -11.29 0.84
C MET A 65 9.17 -12.37 0.18
N TYR A 66 8.79 -12.82 -1.01
CA TYR A 66 9.57 -13.75 -1.81
C TYR A 66 10.94 -13.15 -2.16
N LEU A 67 10.97 -11.93 -2.71
CA LEU A 67 12.23 -11.29 -3.10
C LEU A 67 13.12 -11.00 -1.90
N LYS A 68 12.54 -10.52 -0.79
CA LYS A 68 13.25 -10.28 0.48
C LYS A 68 13.92 -11.56 0.97
N ARG A 69 13.23 -12.71 0.92
CA ARG A 69 13.79 -14.02 1.30
C ARG A 69 14.99 -14.40 0.44
N ILE A 70 14.90 -14.21 -0.88
CA ILE A 70 16.02 -14.49 -1.81
C ILE A 70 17.24 -13.62 -1.48
N VAL A 71 17.04 -12.31 -1.37
CA VAL A 71 18.15 -11.37 -1.11
C VAL A 71 18.79 -11.64 0.26
N ASN A 72 18.00 -11.94 1.29
CA ASN A 72 18.51 -12.30 2.62
C ASN A 72 19.29 -13.61 2.62
N SER A 73 18.91 -14.58 1.79
CA SER A 73 19.61 -15.87 1.69
C SER A 73 20.96 -15.76 0.99
N ASN A 74 21.15 -14.75 0.14
CA ASN A 74 22.41 -14.51 -0.54
C ASN A 74 22.62 -13.00 -0.79
N PRO A 75 23.30 -12.28 0.12
CA PRO A 75 23.55 -10.85 0.00
C PRO A 75 24.31 -10.44 -1.26
N THR A 76 25.05 -11.35 -1.90
CA THR A 76 25.75 -11.05 -3.17
C THR A 76 24.79 -10.81 -4.33
N LEU A 77 23.54 -11.28 -4.23
CA LEU A 77 22.48 -11.06 -5.23
C LEU A 77 21.85 -9.67 -5.12
N TYR A 78 22.24 -8.87 -4.14
CA TYR A 78 21.67 -7.55 -3.88
C TYR A 78 21.73 -6.66 -5.13
N ALA A 79 22.92 -6.49 -5.74
CA ALA A 79 23.10 -5.68 -6.95
C ALA A 79 22.30 -6.22 -8.14
N ARG A 80 22.14 -7.55 -8.24
CA ARG A 80 21.39 -8.20 -9.33
C ARG A 80 19.88 -8.01 -9.20
N ASN A 81 19.38 -7.71 -7.99
CA ASN A 81 17.96 -7.55 -7.71
C ASN A 81 17.48 -6.11 -7.68
N ILE A 82 18.34 -5.12 -7.98
CA ILE A 82 17.96 -3.71 -8.02
C ILE A 82 16.77 -3.45 -8.96
N ALA A 83 16.78 -4.07 -10.14
CA ALA A 83 15.69 -3.96 -11.11
C ALA A 83 14.37 -4.55 -10.56
N ASN A 84 14.46 -5.66 -9.82
CA ASN A 84 13.29 -6.29 -9.18
C ASN A 84 12.73 -5.41 -8.06
N VAL A 85 13.59 -4.79 -7.24
CA VAL A 85 13.16 -3.86 -6.19
C VAL A 85 12.47 -2.63 -6.81
N ARG A 86 13.05 -2.06 -7.88
CA ARG A 86 12.44 -0.94 -8.60
C ARG A 86 11.06 -1.30 -9.14
N ARG A 87 10.92 -2.49 -9.74
CA ARG A 87 9.62 -2.99 -10.22
C ARG A 87 8.60 -3.07 -9.10
N LEU A 88 8.96 -3.61 -7.93
CA LEU A 88 8.03 -3.70 -6.78
C LEU A 88 7.59 -2.32 -6.27
N ILE A 89 8.50 -1.34 -6.27
CA ILE A 89 8.16 0.05 -5.91
C ILE A 89 7.23 0.67 -6.97
N ASP A 90 7.52 0.48 -8.25
CA ASP A 90 6.70 1.00 -9.34
C ASP A 90 5.28 0.39 -9.31
N GLU A 91 5.18 -0.91 -9.02
CA GLU A 91 3.89 -1.60 -8.81
C GLU A 91 3.16 -1.07 -7.58
N PHE A 92 3.86 -0.82 -6.47
CA PHE A 92 3.29 -0.20 -5.28
C PHE A 92 2.65 1.15 -5.61
N ILE A 93 3.42 2.05 -6.23
CA ILE A 93 2.98 3.41 -6.61
C ILE A 93 1.75 3.33 -7.52
N LEU A 94 1.73 2.40 -8.47
CA LEU A 94 0.60 2.19 -9.37
C LEU A 94 -0.66 1.77 -8.60
N HIS A 95 -0.54 0.78 -7.72
CA HIS A 95 -1.65 0.27 -6.91
C HIS A 95 -2.18 1.33 -5.95
N ASP A 96 -1.28 2.13 -5.39
CA ASP A 96 -1.65 3.17 -4.45
C ASP A 96 -2.38 4.34 -5.12
N ARG A 97 -1.91 4.78 -6.29
CA ARG A 97 -2.65 5.76 -7.11
C ARG A 97 -4.05 5.27 -7.46
N HIS A 98 -4.22 3.97 -7.76
CA HIS A 98 -5.54 3.39 -7.98
C HIS A 98 -6.42 3.49 -6.72
N ALA A 99 -5.89 3.14 -5.55
CA ALA A 99 -6.61 3.25 -4.27
C ALA A 99 -6.99 4.71 -3.94
N LEU A 100 -6.05 5.65 -4.05
CA LEU A 100 -6.25 7.07 -3.83
C LEU A 100 -7.25 7.71 -4.80
N SER A 101 -7.35 7.21 -6.04
CA SER A 101 -8.39 7.66 -6.98
C SER A 101 -9.80 7.20 -6.57
N PHE A 102 -9.89 6.11 -5.80
CA PHE A 102 -11.14 5.48 -5.42
C PHE A 102 -11.66 5.92 -4.04
N TYR A 103 -10.79 6.07 -3.03
CA TYR A 103 -11.22 6.40 -1.67
C TYR A 103 -12.03 7.71 -1.51
N PRO A 104 -11.83 8.77 -2.31
CA PRO A 104 -12.72 9.94 -2.28
C PRO A 104 -14.18 9.62 -2.61
N GLN A 105 -14.45 8.52 -3.34
CA GLN A 105 -15.81 8.07 -3.62
C GLN A 105 -16.49 7.52 -2.35
N LEU A 106 -15.72 6.90 -1.46
CA LEU A 106 -16.19 6.39 -0.17
C LEU A 106 -16.60 7.52 0.77
N LEU A 107 -15.84 8.63 0.79
CA LEU A 107 -16.21 9.83 1.55
C LEU A 107 -17.57 10.39 1.10
N ARG A 108 -17.79 10.46 -0.22
CA ARG A 108 -19.07 10.94 -0.76
C ARG A 108 -20.24 10.03 -0.36
N HIS A 109 -20.02 8.71 -0.38
CA HIS A 109 -21.06 7.73 -0.07
C HIS A 109 -21.53 7.78 1.39
N GLY A 110 -20.62 7.92 2.34
CA GLY A 110 -20.93 7.97 3.77
C GLY A 110 -20.87 9.37 4.38
N ARG A 111 -21.21 10.42 3.61
CA ARG A 111 -21.04 11.83 4.02
C ARG A 111 -21.67 12.18 5.38
N GLY A 112 -22.80 11.54 5.72
CA GLY A 112 -23.52 11.79 6.97
C GLY A 112 -22.97 11.08 8.21
N ASN A 113 -21.97 10.20 8.07
CA ASN A 113 -21.43 9.43 9.18
C ASN A 113 -20.02 9.95 9.56
N ALA A 114 -19.91 10.61 10.71
CA ALA A 114 -18.65 11.24 11.14
C ALA A 114 -17.51 10.23 11.36
N ALA A 115 -17.79 9.09 11.99
CA ALA A 115 -16.78 8.05 12.21
C ALA A 115 -16.25 7.48 10.88
N TRP A 116 -17.16 7.25 9.92
CA TRP A 116 -16.79 6.85 8.57
C TRP A 116 -15.93 7.90 7.87
N GLN A 117 -16.29 9.18 7.95
CA GLN A 117 -15.49 10.25 7.35
C GLN A 117 -14.07 10.28 7.91
N GLU A 118 -13.94 10.18 9.23
CA GLU A 118 -12.63 10.24 9.89
C GLU A 118 -11.76 9.05 9.50
N LEU A 119 -12.31 7.84 9.53
CA LEU A 119 -11.58 6.62 9.23
C LEU A 119 -11.17 6.53 7.75
N VAL A 120 -12.03 6.97 6.82
CA VAL A 120 -11.67 7.02 5.39
C VAL A 120 -10.61 8.09 5.13
N LYS A 121 -10.68 9.26 5.79
CA LYS A 121 -9.64 10.30 5.67
C LYS A 121 -8.30 9.81 6.20
N HIS A 122 -8.28 9.20 7.38
CA HIS A 122 -7.07 8.62 7.95
C HIS A 122 -6.40 7.65 6.98
N ILE A 123 -7.16 6.73 6.37
CA ILE A 123 -6.62 5.82 5.36
C ILE A 123 -6.09 6.57 4.13
N ILE A 124 -6.79 7.61 3.65
CA ILE A 124 -6.30 8.44 2.54
C ILE A 124 -4.98 9.13 2.90
N ASP A 125 -4.85 9.64 4.12
CA ASP A 125 -3.64 10.30 4.61
C ASP A 125 -2.46 9.31 4.71
N GLU A 126 -2.71 8.10 5.20
CA GLU A 126 -1.72 7.01 5.19
C GLU A 126 -1.29 6.63 3.76
N GLN A 127 -2.25 6.50 2.83
CA GLN A 127 -1.93 6.22 1.42
C GLN A 127 -1.12 7.36 0.79
N ASN A 128 -1.47 8.63 1.04
CA ASN A 128 -0.70 9.76 0.52
C ASN A 128 0.72 9.78 1.09
N PHE A 129 0.86 9.52 2.39
CA PHE A 129 2.15 9.43 3.05
C PHE A 129 3.04 8.37 2.37
N MET A 130 2.51 7.17 2.15
CA MET A 130 3.29 6.10 1.53
C MET A 130 3.54 6.33 0.03
N LEU A 131 2.62 6.98 -0.70
CA LEU A 131 2.87 7.40 -2.08
C LEU A 131 4.10 8.31 -2.18
N GLU A 132 4.20 9.28 -1.28
CA GLU A 132 5.35 10.18 -1.19
C GLU A 132 6.62 9.40 -0.83
N LEU A 133 6.57 8.56 0.20
CA LEU A 133 7.68 7.71 0.62
C LEU A 133 8.23 6.87 -0.54
N PHE A 134 7.38 6.13 -1.25
CA PHE A 134 7.82 5.25 -2.32
C PHE A 134 8.26 6.01 -3.57
N THR A 135 7.66 7.17 -3.86
CA THR A 135 8.16 8.05 -4.91
C THR A 135 9.59 8.52 -4.60
N ASN A 136 9.85 8.91 -3.36
CA ASN A 136 11.18 9.32 -2.91
C ASN A 136 12.19 8.16 -2.91
N LEU A 137 11.80 6.98 -2.44
CA LEU A 137 12.66 5.79 -2.50
C LEU A 137 12.96 5.41 -3.96
N ARG A 138 11.98 5.52 -4.86
CA ARG A 138 12.16 5.20 -6.28
C ARG A 138 13.19 6.05 -6.97
N GLN A 139 13.31 7.32 -6.58
CA GLN A 139 14.30 8.27 -7.11
C GLN A 139 15.71 8.00 -6.58
N GLN A 140 15.83 7.43 -5.37
CA GLN A 140 17.11 7.12 -4.74
C GLN A 140 17.76 5.85 -5.32
N ILE A 141 16.96 4.95 -5.89
CA ILE A 141 17.45 3.69 -6.46
C ILE A 141 17.77 3.91 -7.95
N ARG A 142 19.07 4.04 -8.25
CA ARG A 142 19.60 4.28 -9.61
C ARG A 142 19.55 3.07 -10.53
#